data_AF-A0A841RGK3-F1
#
_entry.id   AF-A0A841RGK3-F1
#
_cell.length_a   1.000
_cell.length_b   1.000
_cell.length_c   1.000
_cell.angle_alpha   90.00
_cell.angle_beta   90.00
_cell.angle_gamma   90.00
#
_symmetry.space_group_name_H-M   'P 1'
#
loop_
_entity.id
_entity.type
_entity.pdbx_description
1 polymer ?
#
loop_
_entity_poly.entity_id
_entity_poly.type
_entity_poly.pdbx_seq_one_letter_code
_entity_poly.pdbx_strand_id
1 'polypeptide(L)'
;MNFWKTGMTGILVCVLLVGCGMGETEEASKEEKKEETVTEIKADASEEQKVEAVTEGKVEAASMDPKEWKDISTTGNIEKPDFTANAKKWISQTLTSLQNETPDKYFEAGLDEAYHQYLKAQSITNILGTFVDVEGGDLEKDFDNIYTLAQIVQVEHDKRTEHLEFEYLDEKYGENKGEAVKEWKPATERQAQAFEYLTQLVQDVDIAINGTVPDNQQDGLSYQADGVKTKELEAFIDSGE
;
A
#
# COMPACT_ATOMS: atom_id res chain seq x y z
N MET A 1 -19.99 -4.12 -34.89
CA MET A 1 -20.72 -3.05 -34.18
C MET A 1 -20.13 -3.00 -32.79
N ASN A 2 -19.24 -2.04 -32.58
CA ASN A 2 -18.62 -1.75 -31.29
C ASN A 2 -19.57 -0.88 -30.48
N PHE A 3 -19.78 -1.17 -29.20
CA PHE A 3 -19.99 -0.14 -28.17
C PHE A 3 -19.75 -0.78 -26.79
N TRP A 4 -18.50 -0.66 -26.32
CA TRP A 4 -18.20 -0.68 -24.90
C TRP A 4 -18.76 0.60 -24.29
N LYS A 5 -19.58 0.48 -23.25
CA LYS A 5 -19.90 1.59 -22.34
C LYS A 5 -19.08 1.36 -21.07
N THR A 6 -17.93 2.02 -21.00
CA THR A 6 -17.20 2.25 -19.76
C THR A 6 -17.99 3.26 -18.93
N GLY A 7 -18.50 2.82 -17.77
CA GLY A 7 -19.02 3.71 -16.74
C GLY A 7 -17.88 4.47 -16.11
N MET A 8 -17.88 5.80 -16.24
CA MET A 8 -17.03 6.67 -15.45
C MET A 8 -17.58 6.68 -14.02
N THR A 9 -16.91 5.98 -13.12
CA THR A 9 -17.02 6.20 -11.68
C THR A 9 -16.50 7.60 -11.40
N GLY A 10 -17.41 8.53 -11.10
CA GLY A 10 -17.07 9.91 -10.77
C GLY A 10 -16.36 9.95 -9.42
N ILE A 11 -15.04 10.10 -9.44
CA ILE A 11 -14.22 10.34 -8.26
C ILE A 11 -14.54 11.76 -7.75
N LEU A 12 -15.28 11.84 -6.66
CA LEU A 12 -15.48 13.09 -5.91
C LEU A 12 -14.23 13.33 -5.06
N VAL A 13 -13.22 13.99 -5.63
CA VAL A 13 -12.02 14.45 -4.88
C VAL A 13 -12.42 15.66 -4.04
N CYS A 14 -12.72 15.46 -2.76
CA CYS A 14 -12.81 16.55 -1.80
C CYS A 14 -11.39 17.03 -1.41
N VAL A 15 -10.91 18.04 -2.12
CA VAL A 15 -9.70 18.80 -1.76
C VAL A 15 -9.97 19.60 -0.49
N LEU A 16 -9.31 19.24 0.62
CA LEU A 16 -9.15 20.13 1.77
C LEU A 16 -7.70 20.64 1.79
N LEU A 17 -7.55 21.90 1.38
CA LEU A 17 -6.35 22.72 1.56
C LEU A 17 -6.44 23.56 2.83
N VAL A 18 -5.25 23.99 3.29
CA VAL A 18 -4.93 25.01 4.32
C VAL A 18 -4.65 24.40 5.73
N GLY A 19 -3.51 24.66 6.38
CA GLY A 19 -2.46 25.63 6.08
C GLY A 19 -1.24 25.54 7.01
N CYS A 20 -0.24 26.36 6.64
CA CYS A 20 1.11 26.49 7.16
C CYS A 20 1.26 26.70 8.68
N GLY A 21 2.37 26.19 9.22
CA GLY A 21 2.99 26.65 10.45
C GLY A 21 4.51 26.42 10.41
N MET A 22 5.25 27.46 10.06
CA MET A 22 6.71 27.54 10.10
C MET A 22 7.25 27.47 11.53
N GLY A 23 8.40 26.80 11.72
CA GLY A 23 9.22 26.88 12.93
C GLY A 23 10.64 26.42 12.62
N GLU A 24 11.51 27.36 12.26
CA GLU A 24 12.97 27.22 12.13
C GLU A 24 13.65 27.19 13.49
N THR A 25 14.68 26.35 13.63
CA THR A 25 16.00 26.51 14.30
C THR A 25 16.57 25.08 14.44
N GLU A 26 17.84 24.75 14.16
CA GLU A 26 19.06 25.27 14.79
C GLU A 26 20.31 24.75 14.04
N GLU A 27 21.48 25.17 14.52
CA GLU A 27 22.75 25.41 13.84
C GLU A 27 23.71 24.22 13.56
N ALA A 28 24.56 24.48 12.56
CA ALA A 28 25.97 24.10 12.32
C ALA A 28 26.79 23.32 13.39
N SER A 29 27.65 22.39 12.93
CA SER A 29 29.08 22.69 12.64
C SER A 29 29.97 21.45 12.34
N LYS A 30 30.91 21.67 11.39
CA LYS A 30 32.33 21.24 11.26
C LYS A 30 32.74 19.75 11.39
N GLU A 31 33.28 19.17 10.30
CA GLU A 31 34.72 19.03 9.91
C GLU A 31 35.42 17.83 10.58
N GLU A 32 35.82 16.81 9.79
CA GLU A 32 37.24 16.56 9.49
C GLU A 32 37.44 15.47 8.42
N LYS A 33 38.60 15.57 7.77
CA LYS A 33 39.02 14.95 6.52
C LYS A 33 40.03 13.84 6.82
N LYS A 34 40.05 12.74 6.05
CA LYS A 34 41.29 11.99 5.78
C LYS A 34 41.23 11.19 4.47
N GLU A 35 42.03 11.65 3.52
CA GLU A 35 42.73 10.91 2.45
C GLU A 35 43.47 9.66 3.03
N GLU A 36 43.80 8.57 2.31
CA GLU A 36 44.48 8.49 1.00
C GLU A 36 44.56 7.01 0.49
N THR A 37 44.51 6.85 -0.85
CA THR A 37 45.24 5.93 -1.78
C THR A 37 45.27 4.38 -1.72
N VAL A 38 44.59 3.79 -2.72
CA VAL A 38 45.07 3.02 -3.92
C VAL A 38 46.19 1.97 -3.78
N THR A 39 45.93 0.75 -4.28
CA THR A 39 46.78 0.09 -5.30
C THR A 39 46.04 -0.96 -6.12
N GLU A 40 46.13 -0.76 -7.44
CA GLU A 40 45.73 -1.61 -8.57
C GLU A 40 46.83 -2.65 -8.84
N ILE A 41 46.47 -3.91 -9.13
CA ILE A 41 47.33 -4.83 -9.90
C ILE A 41 46.47 -5.50 -10.98
N LYS A 42 46.93 -5.35 -12.22
CA LYS A 42 46.42 -5.94 -13.47
C LYS A 42 47.27 -7.14 -13.91
N ALA A 43 46.66 -7.89 -14.83
CA ALA A 43 47.24 -8.77 -15.87
C ALA A 43 47.68 -10.17 -15.40
N ASP A 44 47.53 -11.26 -16.17
CA ASP A 44 47.28 -11.38 -17.62
C ASP A 44 46.67 -12.77 -17.96
N ALA A 45 46.24 -12.89 -19.22
CA ALA A 45 45.45 -13.92 -19.90
C ALA A 45 46.10 -15.31 -20.07
N SER A 46 45.27 -16.32 -20.44
CA SER A 46 45.38 -17.05 -21.74
C SER A 46 44.41 -18.25 -21.88
N GLU A 47 43.63 -18.22 -22.97
CA GLU A 47 43.16 -19.30 -23.90
C GLU A 47 42.54 -20.63 -23.40
N GLU A 48 41.25 -20.84 -23.71
CA GLU A 48 40.69 -21.62 -24.85
C GLU A 48 40.61 -23.15 -24.62
N GLN A 49 39.38 -23.64 -24.39
CA GLN A 49 38.89 -24.78 -25.18
C GLN A 49 37.37 -24.86 -25.23
N LYS A 50 36.89 -24.83 -26.47
CA LYS A 50 35.51 -24.98 -26.97
C LYS A 50 35.10 -26.46 -26.97
N VAL A 51 33.99 -26.82 -26.33
CA VAL A 51 33.14 -27.95 -26.78
C VAL A 51 31.68 -27.60 -26.53
N GLU A 52 30.95 -27.43 -27.63
CA GLU A 52 29.50 -27.28 -27.69
C GLU A 52 28.81 -28.58 -27.26
N ALA A 53 27.92 -28.50 -26.28
CA ALA A 53 26.82 -29.44 -26.11
C ALA A 53 25.56 -28.60 -25.88
N VAL A 54 24.80 -28.39 -26.95
CA VAL A 54 23.46 -27.79 -26.89
C VAL A 54 22.54 -28.82 -26.25
N THR A 55 22.32 -28.68 -24.95
CA THR A 55 21.16 -29.25 -24.26
C THR A 55 20.16 -28.14 -24.06
N GLU A 56 18.96 -28.36 -24.58
CA GLU A 56 17.79 -27.48 -24.52
C GLU A 56 17.65 -26.81 -23.16
N GLY A 57 17.79 -25.48 -23.17
CA GLY A 57 17.64 -24.63 -22.00
C GLY A 57 16.21 -24.68 -21.50
N LYS A 58 15.97 -25.55 -20.52
CA LYS A 58 15.03 -25.24 -19.45
C LYS A 58 15.60 -24.00 -18.77
N VAL A 59 14.98 -22.85 -19.01
CA VAL A 59 15.23 -21.64 -18.21
C VAL A 59 14.76 -22.01 -16.80
N GLU A 60 15.69 -22.52 -15.98
CA GLU A 60 15.54 -22.44 -14.54
C GLU A 60 15.46 -20.95 -14.25
N ALA A 61 14.24 -20.46 -14.03
CA ALA A 61 14.05 -19.20 -13.34
C ALA A 61 14.94 -19.30 -12.10
N ALA A 62 15.97 -18.45 -12.03
CA ALA A 62 16.82 -18.37 -10.87
C ALA A 62 15.88 -18.16 -9.68
N SER A 63 15.82 -19.17 -8.80
CA SER A 63 15.05 -19.10 -7.57
C SER A 63 15.69 -17.98 -6.75
N MET A 64 15.14 -16.77 -6.83
CA MET A 64 15.48 -15.70 -5.90
C MET A 64 15.19 -16.22 -4.48
N ASP A 65 16.01 -15.83 -3.52
CA ASP A 65 15.72 -16.09 -2.11
C ASP A 65 14.33 -15.50 -1.81
N PRO A 66 13.40 -16.23 -1.16
CA PRO A 66 12.10 -15.69 -0.78
C PRO A 66 12.18 -14.38 0.01
N LYS A 67 13.30 -14.04 0.65
CA LYS A 67 13.46 -12.77 1.36
C LYS A 67 14.13 -11.67 0.55
N GLU A 68 14.66 -11.97 -0.64
CA GLU A 68 15.23 -10.98 -1.54
C GLU A 68 14.13 -10.25 -2.31
N TRP A 69 14.15 -8.92 -2.23
CA TRP A 69 13.20 -8.05 -2.91
C TRP A 69 13.88 -6.75 -3.35
N LYS A 70 13.23 -6.04 -4.26
CA LYS A 70 13.69 -4.76 -4.80
C LYS A 70 12.57 -3.74 -4.75
N ASP A 71 12.90 -2.52 -4.31
CA ASP A 71 12.01 -1.37 -4.45
C ASP A 71 12.01 -0.90 -5.91
N ILE A 72 10.86 -0.95 -6.56
CA ILE A 72 10.65 -0.46 -7.93
C ILE A 72 9.72 0.76 -7.97
N SER A 73 9.49 1.39 -6.82
CA SER A 73 8.67 2.58 -6.67
C SER A 73 9.16 3.74 -7.56
N THR A 74 8.20 4.52 -8.06
CA THR A 74 8.45 5.65 -8.94
C THR A 74 7.44 6.77 -8.71
N THR A 75 7.86 8.02 -8.87
CA THR A 75 6.94 9.16 -8.89
C THR A 75 6.24 9.31 -10.24
N GLY A 76 6.57 8.46 -11.22
CA GLY A 76 6.10 8.59 -12.59
C GLY A 76 6.47 9.96 -13.17
N ASN A 77 5.48 10.63 -13.76
CA ASN A 77 5.62 11.99 -14.32
C ASN A 77 5.13 13.09 -13.36
N ILE A 78 4.99 12.82 -12.06
CA ILE A 78 4.46 13.78 -11.08
C ILE A 78 5.61 14.63 -10.55
N GLU A 79 5.57 15.94 -10.79
CA GLU A 79 6.64 16.86 -10.36
C GLU A 79 6.70 17.07 -8.83
N LYS A 80 5.56 16.96 -8.13
CA LYS A 80 5.45 17.17 -6.68
C LYS A 80 4.43 16.20 -6.08
N PRO A 81 4.78 14.91 -5.94
CA PRO A 81 3.90 13.95 -5.30
C PRO A 81 3.72 14.33 -3.83
N ASP A 82 2.50 14.15 -3.33
CA ASP A 82 2.14 14.23 -1.91
C ASP A 82 2.38 12.89 -1.16
N PHE A 83 2.90 11.89 -1.87
CA PHE A 83 3.30 10.58 -1.35
C PHE A 83 4.81 10.37 -1.50
N THR A 84 5.33 9.35 -0.79
CA THR A 84 6.71 8.90 -0.98
C THR A 84 6.76 7.71 -1.93
N ALA A 85 7.50 7.83 -3.04
CA ALA A 85 7.83 6.71 -3.94
C ALA A 85 9.02 5.89 -3.40
N ASN A 86 8.83 5.25 -2.24
CA ASN A 86 9.78 4.32 -1.63
C ASN A 86 9.03 3.39 -0.68
N ALA A 87 9.16 2.08 -0.88
CA ALA A 87 8.39 1.07 -0.16
C ALA A 87 8.54 1.18 1.36
N LYS A 88 9.78 1.30 1.84
CA LYS A 88 10.11 1.42 3.27
C LYS A 88 9.46 2.63 3.95
N LYS A 89 9.59 3.81 3.34
CA LYS A 89 9.03 5.03 3.92
C LYS A 89 7.51 5.07 3.76
N TRP A 90 6.99 4.56 2.64
CA TRP A 90 5.55 4.49 2.41
C TRP A 90 4.86 3.55 3.39
N ILE A 91 5.41 2.38 3.70
CA ILE A 91 4.79 1.45 4.66
C ILE A 91 4.69 2.08 6.06
N SER A 92 5.74 2.76 6.54
CA SER A 92 5.70 3.45 7.85
C SER A 92 4.68 4.59 7.88
N GLN A 93 4.60 5.37 6.80
CA GLN A 93 3.60 6.44 6.65
C GLN A 93 2.17 5.88 6.62
N THR A 94 1.98 4.77 5.91
CA THR A 94 0.70 4.07 5.80
C THR A 94 0.29 3.51 7.14
N LEU A 95 1.19 2.85 7.88
CA LEU A 95 0.94 2.35 9.23
C LEU A 95 0.47 3.47 10.17
N THR A 96 1.20 4.59 10.17
CA THR A 96 0.83 5.78 10.96
C THR A 96 -0.58 6.26 10.60
N SER A 97 -0.88 6.34 9.30
CA SER A 97 -2.21 6.75 8.82
C SER A 97 -3.32 5.77 9.25
N LEU A 98 -3.07 4.46 9.17
CA LEU A 98 -4.03 3.43 9.58
C LEU A 98 -4.35 3.50 11.08
N GLN A 99 -3.33 3.69 11.91
CA GLN A 99 -3.45 3.74 13.38
C GLN A 99 -4.00 5.05 13.93
N ASN A 100 -3.97 6.14 13.16
CA ASN A 100 -4.54 7.42 13.60
C ASN A 100 -6.04 7.30 13.84
N GLU A 101 -6.51 7.85 14.96
CA GLU A 101 -7.93 7.93 15.28
C GLU A 101 -8.70 8.75 14.24
N THR A 102 -9.99 8.43 14.09
CA THR A 102 -10.87 9.22 13.23
C THR A 102 -11.07 10.62 13.80
N PRO A 103 -10.76 11.67 13.02
CA PRO A 103 -10.96 13.04 13.51
C PRO A 103 -12.42 13.35 13.81
N ASP A 104 -12.69 14.03 14.93
CA ASP A 104 -14.06 14.35 15.39
C ASP A 104 -14.95 15.01 14.33
N LYS A 105 -14.36 15.83 13.45
CA LYS A 105 -15.07 16.49 12.33
C LYS A 105 -15.83 15.51 11.41
N TYR A 106 -15.42 14.25 11.33
CA TYR A 106 -16.14 13.23 10.57
C TYR A 106 -17.45 12.87 11.26
N PHE A 107 -17.42 12.61 12.56
CA PHE A 107 -18.61 12.34 13.35
C PHE A 107 -19.54 13.55 13.41
N GLU A 108 -19.00 14.77 13.50
CA GLU A 108 -19.78 16.02 13.41
C GLU A 108 -20.51 16.16 12.07
N ALA A 109 -19.94 15.62 10.98
CA ALA A 109 -20.56 15.55 9.66
C ALA A 109 -21.51 14.35 9.50
N GLY A 110 -21.73 13.56 10.55
CA GLY A 110 -22.57 12.35 10.52
C GLY A 110 -21.92 11.14 9.86
N LEU A 111 -20.61 11.18 9.59
CA LEU A 111 -19.85 10.09 9.00
C LEU A 111 -19.39 9.13 10.09
N ASP A 112 -19.48 7.83 9.83
CA ASP A 112 -19.04 6.80 10.78
C ASP A 112 -17.58 6.40 10.61
N GLU A 113 -17.05 5.68 11.60
CA GLU A 113 -15.68 5.15 11.61
C GLU A 113 -15.36 4.34 10.35
N ALA A 114 -16.32 3.52 9.91
CA ALA A 114 -16.14 2.64 8.76
C ALA A 114 -16.01 3.42 7.43
N TYR A 115 -16.55 4.64 7.33
CA TYR A 115 -16.26 5.52 6.20
C TYR A 115 -14.83 6.05 6.23
N HIS A 116 -14.30 6.40 7.40
CA HIS A 116 -12.90 6.83 7.49
C HIS A 116 -11.93 5.68 7.19
N GLN A 117 -12.25 4.45 7.62
CA GLN A 117 -11.53 3.23 7.23
C GLN A 117 -11.54 3.03 5.70
N TYR A 118 -12.68 3.27 5.05
CA TYR A 118 -12.80 3.27 3.59
C TYR A 118 -11.86 4.30 2.94
N LEU A 119 -11.81 5.55 3.43
CA LEU A 119 -10.92 6.58 2.88
C LEU A 119 -9.43 6.21 3.03
N LYS A 120 -9.05 5.60 4.15
CA LYS A 120 -7.69 5.08 4.38
C LYS A 120 -7.35 3.97 3.37
N ALA A 121 -8.27 3.02 3.16
CA ALA A 121 -8.10 1.94 2.19
C ALA A 121 -8.02 2.47 0.75
N GLN A 122 -8.84 3.46 0.39
CA GLN A 122 -8.80 4.12 -0.92
C GLN A 122 -7.46 4.81 -1.19
N SER A 123 -6.88 5.46 -0.18
CA SER A 123 -5.55 6.06 -0.27
C SER A 123 -4.48 5.01 -0.62
N ILE A 124 -4.56 3.81 -0.02
CA ILE A 124 -3.65 2.71 -0.30
C ILE A 124 -3.77 2.26 -1.76
N THR A 125 -4.98 1.97 -2.26
CA THR A 125 -5.17 1.47 -3.63
C THR A 125 -4.86 2.51 -4.72
N ASN A 126 -4.88 3.80 -4.39
CA ASN A 126 -4.49 4.86 -5.32
C ASN A 126 -2.96 4.95 -5.50
N ILE A 127 -2.18 4.44 -4.55
CA ILE A 127 -0.72 4.56 -4.53
C ILE A 127 -0.02 3.24 -4.84
N LEU A 128 -0.47 2.16 -4.20
CA LEU A 128 0.13 0.84 -4.30
C LEU A 128 -0.11 0.23 -5.69
N GLY A 129 0.94 -0.34 -6.28
CA GLY A 129 0.95 -0.89 -7.65
C GLY A 129 1.03 0.15 -8.77
N THR A 130 0.83 1.44 -8.48
CA THR A 130 0.98 2.53 -9.46
C THR A 130 2.27 3.33 -9.24
N PHE A 131 2.56 3.68 -7.99
CA PHE A 131 3.71 4.53 -7.63
C PHE A 131 4.63 3.89 -6.60
N VAL A 132 4.06 3.08 -5.71
CA VAL A 132 4.80 2.29 -4.74
C VAL A 132 4.63 0.84 -5.09
N ASP A 133 5.74 0.16 -5.33
CA ASP A 133 5.74 -1.21 -5.80
C ASP A 133 7.08 -1.89 -5.47
N VAL A 134 7.04 -3.21 -5.31
CA VAL A 134 8.20 -4.04 -4.98
C VAL A 134 8.22 -5.28 -5.86
N GLU A 135 9.42 -5.74 -6.22
CA GLU A 135 9.61 -6.90 -7.07
C GLU A 135 10.41 -7.96 -6.32
N GLY A 136 9.91 -9.19 -6.32
CA GLY A 136 10.58 -10.36 -5.79
C GLY A 136 10.22 -10.70 -4.34
N GLY A 137 10.38 -11.98 -4.04
CA GLY A 137 10.26 -12.54 -2.70
C GLY A 137 8.85 -12.51 -2.12
N ASP A 138 8.80 -12.73 -0.82
CA ASP A 138 7.61 -12.76 0.02
C ASP A 138 7.01 -11.36 0.19
N LEU A 139 7.82 -10.30 0.06
CA LEU A 139 7.36 -8.93 0.19
C LEU A 139 6.40 -8.51 -0.93
N GLU A 140 6.64 -8.97 -2.17
CA GLU A 140 5.70 -8.73 -3.28
C GLU A 140 4.32 -9.29 -2.96
N LYS A 141 4.26 -10.52 -2.42
CA LYS A 141 3.01 -11.13 -1.97
C LYS A 141 2.35 -10.36 -0.82
N ASP A 142 3.13 -9.84 0.11
CA ASP A 142 2.59 -8.99 1.18
C ASP A 142 1.98 -7.70 0.63
N PHE A 143 2.61 -7.07 -0.37
CA PHE A 143 2.09 -5.87 -1.04
C PHE A 143 0.79 -6.19 -1.79
N ASP A 144 0.71 -7.32 -2.50
CA ASP A 144 -0.52 -7.79 -3.15
C ASP A 144 -1.65 -8.02 -2.13
N ASN A 145 -1.34 -8.62 -0.99
CA ASN A 145 -2.32 -8.83 0.08
C ASN A 145 -2.79 -7.51 0.71
N ILE A 146 -1.88 -6.54 0.94
CA ILE A 146 -2.24 -5.18 1.39
C ILE A 146 -3.21 -4.53 0.39
N TYR A 147 -2.90 -4.60 -0.90
CA TYR A 147 -3.75 -4.07 -1.96
C TYR A 147 -5.14 -4.72 -1.94
N THR A 148 -5.17 -6.05 -1.88
CA THR A 148 -6.41 -6.84 -1.89
C THR A 148 -7.29 -6.57 -0.67
N LEU A 149 -6.72 -6.50 0.53
CA LEU A 149 -7.46 -6.15 1.74
C LEU A 149 -8.06 -4.73 1.65
N ALA A 150 -7.30 -3.77 1.13
CA ALA A 150 -7.79 -2.42 0.92
C ALA A 150 -8.94 -2.37 -0.11
N GLN A 151 -8.89 -3.21 -1.15
CA GLN A 151 -10.02 -3.38 -2.08
C GLN A 151 -11.24 -4.00 -1.42
N ILE A 152 -11.08 -5.01 -0.55
CA ILE A 152 -12.20 -5.61 0.18
C ILE A 152 -12.90 -4.55 1.04
N VAL A 153 -12.16 -3.68 1.73
CA VAL A 153 -12.76 -2.57 2.51
C VAL A 153 -13.60 -1.64 1.61
N GLN A 154 -13.12 -1.34 0.40
CA GLN A 154 -13.86 -0.51 -0.56
C GLN A 154 -15.10 -1.18 -1.11
N VAL A 155 -15.00 -2.44 -1.54
CA VAL A 155 -16.14 -3.23 -2.04
C VAL A 155 -17.21 -3.37 -0.96
N GLU A 156 -16.82 -3.61 0.29
CA GLU A 156 -17.77 -3.68 1.39
C GLU A 156 -18.41 -2.31 1.69
N HIS A 157 -17.67 -1.21 1.53
CA HIS A 157 -18.24 0.14 1.64
C HIS A 157 -19.25 0.42 0.51
N ASP A 158 -18.97 0.01 -0.72
CA ASP A 158 -19.87 0.17 -1.86
C ASP A 158 -21.20 -0.56 -1.61
N LYS A 159 -21.19 -1.77 -1.04
CA LYS A 159 -22.42 -2.50 -0.64
C LYS A 159 -23.29 -1.71 0.35
N ARG A 160 -22.68 -0.83 1.16
CA ARG A 160 -23.42 0.02 2.12
C ARG A 160 -24.14 1.17 1.45
N THR A 161 -23.68 1.58 0.27
CA THR A 161 -24.13 2.76 -0.46
C THR A 161 -24.77 2.43 -1.81
N GLU A 162 -24.78 1.15 -2.22
CA GLU A 162 -25.29 0.68 -3.52
C GLU A 162 -26.73 1.12 -3.83
N HIS A 163 -27.58 1.31 -2.81
CA HIS A 163 -28.97 1.74 -2.98
C HIS A 163 -29.12 3.25 -3.17
N LEU A 164 -28.03 4.02 -3.02
CA LEU A 164 -27.97 5.47 -3.17
C LEU A 164 -27.51 5.86 -4.57
N GLU A 165 -28.22 5.38 -5.59
CA GLU A 165 -27.91 5.71 -6.98
C GLU A 165 -28.05 7.21 -7.26
N PHE A 166 -27.35 7.71 -8.30
CA PHE A 166 -27.31 9.13 -8.62
C PHE A 166 -28.69 9.77 -8.81
N GLU A 167 -29.61 9.07 -9.49
CA GLU A 167 -30.98 9.54 -9.74
C GLU A 167 -31.76 9.68 -8.42
N TYR A 168 -31.63 8.70 -7.53
CA TYR A 168 -32.23 8.74 -6.19
C TYR A 168 -31.69 9.91 -5.37
N LEU A 169 -30.37 10.13 -5.41
CA LEU A 169 -29.73 11.23 -4.69
C LEU A 169 -30.20 12.59 -5.22
N ASP A 170 -30.34 12.74 -6.52
CA ASP A 170 -30.80 13.99 -7.15
C ASP A 170 -32.26 14.29 -6.83
N GLU A 171 -33.14 13.29 -6.94
CA GLU A 171 -34.58 13.45 -6.65
C GLU A 171 -34.84 13.77 -5.18
N LYS A 172 -34.17 13.05 -4.26
CA LYS A 172 -34.45 13.15 -2.83
C LYS A 172 -33.74 14.32 -2.16
N TYR A 173 -32.49 14.58 -2.52
CA TYR A 173 -31.63 15.54 -1.82
C TYR A 173 -31.26 16.76 -2.66
N GLY A 174 -31.36 16.70 -3.98
CA GLY A 174 -30.96 17.79 -4.87
C GLY A 174 -29.53 18.26 -4.59
N GLU A 175 -29.38 19.52 -4.19
CA GLU A 175 -28.07 20.11 -3.84
C GLU A 175 -27.50 19.58 -2.50
N ASN A 176 -28.31 18.98 -1.63
CA ASN A 176 -27.93 18.55 -0.28
C ASN A 176 -27.54 17.06 -0.20
N LYS A 177 -26.84 16.52 -1.22
CA LYS A 177 -26.52 15.07 -1.30
C LYS A 177 -25.75 14.53 -0.09
N GLY A 178 -25.07 15.39 0.68
CA GLY A 178 -24.39 15.00 1.92
C GLY A 178 -25.33 14.43 2.99
N GLU A 179 -26.62 14.78 2.99
CA GLU A 179 -27.62 14.25 3.91
C GLU A 179 -27.88 12.74 3.70
N ALA A 180 -27.50 12.19 2.56
CA ALA A 180 -27.64 10.76 2.24
C ALA A 180 -26.80 9.84 3.14
N VAL A 181 -25.82 10.39 3.87
CA VAL A 181 -25.03 9.64 4.88
C VAL A 181 -25.92 8.95 5.91
N LYS A 182 -27.08 9.54 6.23
CA LYS A 182 -28.05 9.01 7.19
C LYS A 182 -28.73 7.72 6.71
N GLU A 183 -28.59 7.40 5.42
CA GLU A 183 -29.20 6.24 4.79
C GLU A 183 -28.18 5.15 4.44
N TRP A 184 -26.91 5.32 4.82
CA TRP A 184 -25.92 4.27 4.69
C TRP A 184 -26.32 3.06 5.52
N LYS A 185 -26.18 1.87 4.92
CA LYS A 185 -26.30 0.64 5.71
C LYS A 185 -25.14 0.56 6.71
N PRO A 186 -25.29 -0.17 7.83
CA PRO A 186 -24.19 -0.43 8.74
C PRO A 186 -22.99 -1.08 8.04
N ALA A 187 -21.79 -0.90 8.58
CA ALA A 187 -20.61 -1.61 8.13
C ALA A 187 -20.77 -3.12 8.29
N THR A 188 -20.24 -3.88 7.34
CA THR A 188 -20.25 -5.34 7.42
C THR A 188 -19.12 -5.83 8.33
N GLU A 189 -19.30 -7.01 8.93
CA GLU A 189 -18.23 -7.66 9.71
C GLU A 189 -16.99 -7.89 8.85
N ARG A 190 -17.18 -8.20 7.56
CA ARG A 190 -16.09 -8.37 6.60
C ARG A 190 -15.30 -7.09 6.38
N GLN A 191 -15.95 -5.92 6.33
CA GLN A 191 -15.25 -4.63 6.24
C GLN A 191 -14.33 -4.42 7.43
N ALA A 192 -14.84 -4.66 8.65
CA ALA A 192 -14.08 -4.50 9.88
C ALA A 192 -12.89 -5.47 9.94
N GLN A 193 -13.10 -6.75 9.62
CA GLN A 193 -12.05 -7.76 9.60
C GLN A 193 -10.97 -7.47 8.55
N ALA A 194 -11.36 -7.01 7.35
CA ALA A 194 -10.42 -6.63 6.31
C ALA A 194 -9.54 -5.45 6.75
N PHE A 195 -10.12 -4.45 7.41
CA PHE A 195 -9.36 -3.30 7.92
C PHE A 195 -8.43 -3.68 9.08
N GLU A 196 -8.85 -4.61 9.93
CA GLU A 196 -7.99 -5.14 10.99
C GLU A 196 -6.79 -5.90 10.41
N TYR A 197 -7.01 -6.84 9.49
CA TYR A 197 -5.92 -7.57 8.82
C TYR A 197 -5.02 -6.65 8.02
N LEU A 198 -5.57 -5.62 7.37
CA LEU A 198 -4.79 -4.61 6.65
C LEU A 198 -3.81 -3.90 7.59
N THR A 199 -4.30 -3.49 8.77
CA THR A 199 -3.49 -2.79 9.77
C THR A 199 -2.39 -3.69 10.34
N GLN A 200 -2.74 -4.95 10.68
CA GLN A 200 -1.79 -5.93 11.19
C GLN A 200 -0.71 -6.29 10.16
N LEU A 201 -1.11 -6.53 8.91
CA LEU A 201 -0.17 -6.87 7.84
C LEU A 201 0.79 -5.70 7.54
N VAL A 202 0.28 -4.47 7.45
CA VAL A 202 1.12 -3.27 7.25
C VAL A 202 2.12 -3.10 8.40
N GLN A 203 1.70 -3.40 9.64
CA GLN A 203 2.60 -3.37 10.80
C GLN A 203 3.70 -4.43 10.68
N ASP A 204 3.35 -5.67 10.38
CA ASP A 204 4.33 -6.76 10.27
C ASP A 204 5.35 -6.50 9.14
N VAL A 205 4.87 -5.96 8.01
CA VAL A 205 5.73 -5.56 6.90
C VAL A 205 6.65 -4.41 7.28
N ASP A 206 6.15 -3.37 7.95
CA ASP A 206 6.98 -2.25 8.44
C ASP A 206 8.12 -2.78 9.32
N ILE A 207 7.81 -3.69 10.24
CA ILE A 207 8.80 -4.33 11.11
C ILE A 207 9.84 -5.10 10.29
N ALA A 208 9.39 -5.91 9.31
CA ALA A 208 10.26 -6.74 8.51
C ALA A 208 11.25 -5.94 7.65
N ILE A 209 10.82 -4.81 7.08
CA ILE A 209 11.65 -4.05 6.13
C ILE A 209 12.34 -2.82 6.75
N ASN A 210 11.83 -2.29 7.87
CA ASN A 210 12.41 -1.16 8.59
C ASN A 210 13.12 -1.54 9.90
N GLY A 211 13.00 -2.80 10.35
CA GLY A 211 13.76 -3.33 11.49
C GLY A 211 13.29 -2.82 12.85
N THR A 212 12.09 -2.25 12.93
CA THR A 212 11.45 -1.75 14.16
C THR A 212 10.79 -2.89 14.94
N VAL A 213 11.54 -3.90 15.39
CA VAL A 213 10.97 -5.09 16.06
C VAL A 213 10.69 -4.81 17.55
N PRO A 214 9.44 -4.97 18.05
CA PRO A 214 9.20 -5.35 19.43
C PRO A 214 9.40 -6.87 19.57
N ASP A 215 10.06 -7.32 20.64
CA ASP A 215 10.65 -8.67 20.81
C ASP A 215 9.73 -9.92 20.63
N ASN A 216 8.43 -9.81 20.30
CA ASN A 216 7.47 -10.92 20.43
C ASN A 216 6.39 -11.05 19.31
N GLN A 217 6.72 -10.97 18.02
CA GLN A 217 5.71 -11.25 16.96
C GLN A 217 6.03 -12.50 16.15
N GLN A 218 5.64 -13.67 16.67
CA GLN A 218 5.47 -14.88 15.86
C GLN A 218 4.03 -15.02 15.31
N ASP A 219 3.06 -14.26 15.84
CA ASP A 219 1.63 -14.33 15.48
C ASP A 219 1.22 -13.38 14.32
N GLY A 220 2.13 -13.10 13.38
CA GLY A 220 1.93 -12.16 12.27
C GLY A 220 1.26 -12.74 11.02
N LEU A 221 0.84 -11.84 10.12
CA LEU A 221 0.19 -12.12 8.83
C LEU A 221 1.14 -12.01 7.63
N SER A 222 2.31 -11.37 7.79
CA SER A 222 3.28 -11.13 6.71
C SER A 222 4.06 -12.39 6.33
N TYR A 223 4.19 -12.65 5.03
CA TYR A 223 5.13 -13.64 4.50
C TYR A 223 6.57 -13.19 4.74
N GLN A 224 6.90 -11.92 4.46
CA GLN A 224 8.25 -11.39 4.62
C GLN A 224 8.73 -11.54 6.07
N ALA A 225 7.85 -11.38 7.06
CA ALA A 225 8.12 -11.53 8.49
C ALA A 225 8.02 -12.97 9.03
N ASP A 226 7.81 -13.98 8.16
CA ASP A 226 7.59 -15.38 8.56
C ASP A 226 6.38 -15.58 9.51
N GLY A 227 5.31 -14.83 9.27
CA GLY A 227 4.08 -14.85 10.06
C GLY A 227 3.34 -16.20 9.99
N VAL A 228 2.90 -16.69 11.15
CA VAL A 228 2.20 -17.98 11.26
C VAL A 228 0.73 -17.93 10.80
N LYS A 229 0.15 -16.73 10.65
CA LYS A 229 -1.25 -16.52 10.24
C LYS A 229 -1.42 -16.23 8.75
N THR A 230 -0.37 -16.36 7.94
CA THR A 230 -0.43 -16.22 6.47
C THR A 230 -1.55 -17.03 5.82
N LYS A 231 -1.79 -18.28 6.27
CA LYS A 231 -2.90 -19.12 5.78
C LYS A 231 -4.28 -18.66 6.21
N GLU A 232 -4.39 -18.05 7.40
CA GLU A 232 -5.65 -17.46 7.88
C GLU A 232 -6.02 -16.25 7.01
N LEU A 233 -5.03 -15.41 6.69
CA LEU A 233 -5.18 -14.29 5.78
C LEU A 233 -5.62 -14.73 4.38
N GLU A 234 -4.93 -15.72 3.78
CA GLU A 234 -5.32 -16.27 2.47
C GLU A 234 -6.76 -16.76 2.47
N ALA A 235 -7.14 -17.56 3.48
CA ALA A 235 -8.50 -18.08 3.58
C ALA A 235 -9.55 -16.95 3.70
N PHE A 236 -9.23 -15.86 4.40
CA PHE A 236 -10.10 -14.69 4.48
C PHE A 236 -10.25 -14.00 3.13
N ILE A 237 -9.14 -13.74 2.42
CA ILE A 237 -9.14 -13.12 1.10
C ILE A 237 -9.99 -13.95 0.13
N ASP A 238 -9.74 -15.27 0.08
CA ASP A 238 -10.41 -16.21 -0.83
C ASP A 238 -11.91 -16.42 -0.51
N SER A 239 -12.34 -16.15 0.73
CA SER A 239 -13.75 -16.34 1.14
C SER A 239 -14.74 -15.35 0.50
N GLY A 240 -14.28 -14.44 -0.36
CA GLY A 240 -15.06 -13.35 -0.97
C GLY A 240 -15.49 -13.55 -2.40
N GLU A 241 -15.06 -14.65 -3.00
CA GLU A 241 -15.49 -15.09 -4.33
C GLU A 241 -16.79 -15.92 -4.28
#